data_AF-A0A0V8JCY6-F1
#
_entry.id   AF-A0A0V8JCY6-F1
#
_cell.length_a   1.000
_cell.length_b   1.000
_cell.length_c   1.000
_cell.angle_alpha   90.00
_cell.angle_beta   90.00
_cell.angle_gamma   90.00
#
_symmetry.space_group_name_H-M   'P 1'
#
loop_
_entity.id
_entity.type
_entity.pdbx_description
1 polymer ?
#
loop_
_entity_poly.entity_id
_entity_poly.type
_entity_poly.pdbx_seq_one_letter_code
_entity_poly.pdbx_strand_id
1 'polypeptide(L)'
;MKINGIQRVDQPYKATEVMKPQKVSKPSLQDSVEISREGLLLNQTTAGMPSERLAKVEELKQKINAGEYQIDPEKIAAKIASYYQK
;
A
#
# COMPACT_ATOMS: atom_id res chain seq x y z
N MET A 1 67.87 -11.96 21.83
CA MET A 1 66.61 -11.21 21.91
C MET A 1 66.66 -10.08 20.89
N LYS A 2 65.67 -9.97 20.00
CA LYS A 2 65.58 -8.86 19.02
C LYS A 2 64.60 -7.83 19.57
N ILE A 3 65.06 -6.59 19.74
CA ILE A 3 64.27 -5.48 20.27
C ILE A 3 63.65 -4.78 19.05
N ASN A 4 62.34 -4.93 18.85
CA ASN A 4 61.63 -4.21 17.81
C ASN A 4 61.34 -2.78 18.30
N GLY A 5 62.16 -1.83 17.86
CA GLY A 5 61.98 -0.41 18.15
C GLY A 5 60.84 0.20 17.32
N ILE A 6 59.77 0.58 18.02
CA ILE A 6 58.91 1.76 17.82
C ILE A 6 58.35 1.95 16.39
N GLN A 7 57.09 1.56 16.20
CA GLN A 7 56.27 2.06 15.10
C GLN A 7 55.92 3.53 15.38
N ARG A 8 56.41 4.45 14.55
CA ARG A 8 55.97 5.86 14.57
C ARG A 8 54.57 5.94 13.95
N VAL A 9 53.61 6.43 14.73
CA VAL A 9 52.26 6.73 14.24
C VAL A 9 52.27 8.16 13.70
N ASP A 10 52.69 8.31 12.44
CA ASP A 10 52.62 9.58 11.72
C ASP A 10 51.22 9.72 11.10
N GLN A 11 50.24 10.20 11.89
CA GLN A 11 48.97 10.75 11.37
C GLN A 11 48.19 11.50 12.48
N PRO A 12 48.56 12.74 12.84
CA PRO A 12 47.88 13.49 13.90
C PRO A 12 46.60 14.24 13.45
N TYR A 13 46.19 14.15 12.17
CA TYR A 13 45.02 14.87 11.68
C TYR A 13 44.20 14.06 10.67
N LYS A 14 43.56 12.99 11.15
CA LYS A 14 42.23 12.64 10.63
C LYS A 14 41.23 13.11 11.65
N ALA A 15 41.07 14.43 11.71
CA ALA A 15 39.88 15.02 12.31
C ALA A 15 38.71 14.40 11.55
N THR A 16 38.02 13.49 12.23
CA THR A 16 36.71 12.97 11.87
C THR A 16 35.94 14.04 11.12
N GLU A 17 35.59 13.77 9.87
CA GLU A 17 34.54 14.54 9.20
C GLU A 17 33.32 14.43 10.10
N VAL A 18 33.13 15.45 10.93
CA VAL A 18 31.97 15.57 11.78
C VAL A 18 30.85 15.72 10.78
N MET A 19 30.11 14.63 10.53
CA MET A 19 28.88 14.65 9.75
C MET A 19 28.09 15.83 10.26
N LYS A 20 27.99 16.89 9.45
CA LYS A 20 27.16 18.04 9.79
C LYS A 20 25.79 17.46 10.13
N PRO A 21 25.22 17.74 11.32
CA PRO A 21 23.89 17.26 11.62
C PRO A 21 23.00 17.75 10.50
N GLN A 22 22.42 16.79 9.76
CA GLN A 22 21.45 17.07 8.72
C GLN A 22 20.42 17.99 9.34
N LYS A 23 20.28 19.21 8.82
CA LYS A 23 19.25 20.14 9.29
C LYS A 23 17.94 19.38 9.15
N VAL A 24 17.37 18.98 10.29
CA VAL A 24 16.02 18.43 10.34
C VAL A 24 15.15 19.57 9.80
N SER A 25 14.71 19.46 8.55
CA SER A 25 13.75 20.42 8.05
C SER A 25 12.55 20.31 8.98
N LYS A 26 12.16 21.45 9.57
CA LYS A 26 10.90 21.49 10.30
C LYS A 26 9.84 20.99 9.33
N PRO A 27 8.97 20.03 9.72
CA PRO A 27 7.88 19.61 8.86
C PRO A 27 7.12 20.87 8.45
N SER A 28 7.14 21.18 7.15
CA SER A 28 6.27 22.22 6.62
C SER A 28 4.85 21.77 6.94
N LEU A 29 4.08 22.65 7.58
CA LEU A 29 2.65 22.47 7.73
C LEU A 29 2.06 22.39 6.32
N GLN A 30 1.88 21.17 5.85
CA GLN A 30 1.36 20.85 4.53
C GLN A 30 0.24 19.86 4.76
N ASP A 31 -0.92 20.16 4.21
CA ASP A 31 -2.09 19.31 4.41
C ASP A 31 -1.81 17.93 3.80
N SER A 32 -1.88 16.88 4.63
CA SER A 32 -1.73 15.49 4.22
C SER A 32 -3.08 14.78 4.36
N VAL A 33 -3.47 14.02 3.34
CA VAL A 33 -4.65 13.15 3.37
C VAL A 33 -4.15 11.72 3.52
N GLU A 34 -4.21 11.18 4.74
CA GLU A 34 -3.85 9.79 5.02
C GLU A 34 -5.11 8.95 5.25
N ILE A 35 -5.09 7.71 4.74
CA ILE A 35 -6.12 6.73 5.09
C ILE A 35 -5.91 6.38 6.57
N SER A 36 -6.98 6.43 7.37
CA SER A 36 -6.89 6.04 8.77
C SER A 36 -6.39 4.60 8.91
N ARG A 37 -5.69 4.29 10.01
CA ARG A 37 -5.21 2.92 10.28
C ARG A 37 -6.36 1.89 10.21
N GLU A 38 -7.54 2.28 10.68
CA GLU A 38 -8.75 1.47 10.61
C GLU A 38 -9.25 1.27 9.18
N GLY A 39 -9.25 2.33 8.35
CA GLY A 39 -9.61 2.24 6.93
C GLY A 39 -8.68 1.32 6.15
N LEU A 40 -7.39 1.32 6.50
CA LEU A 40 -6.40 0.41 5.91
C LEU A 40 -6.70 -1.06 6.27
N LEU A 41 -7.00 -1.35 7.54
CA LEU A 41 -7.34 -2.70 8.00
C LEU A 41 -8.61 -3.23 7.32
N LEU A 42 -9.66 -2.41 7.23
CA LEU A 42 -10.90 -2.79 6.55
C LEU A 42 -10.65 -3.05 5.05
N ASN A 43 -9.85 -2.21 4.38
CA ASN A 43 -9.49 -2.42 3.00
C ASN A 43 -8.71 -3.73 2.81
N GLN A 44 -7.74 -4.04 3.68
CA GLN A 44 -6.98 -5.28 3.63
C GLN A 44 -7.87 -6.53 3.77
N THR A 45 -8.90 -6.48 4.61
CA THR A 45 -9.87 -7.59 4.72
C THR A 45 -10.74 -7.78 3.47
N THR A 46 -10.86 -6.75 2.63
CA THR A 46 -11.67 -6.77 1.39
C THR A 46 -10.83 -6.74 0.10
N ALA A 47 -9.50 -6.64 0.20
CA ALA A 47 -8.58 -6.44 -0.92
C ALA A 47 -8.45 -7.65 -1.87
N GLY A 48 -8.90 -8.83 -1.45
CA GLY A 48 -9.03 -9.98 -2.34
C GLY A 48 -10.36 -9.97 -3.08
N MET A 49 -10.38 -10.31 -4.38
CA MET A 49 -11.63 -10.81 -4.96
C MET A 49 -11.95 -12.13 -4.25
N PRO A 50 -13.09 -12.22 -3.53
CA PRO A 50 -13.47 -13.48 -2.93
C PRO A 50 -13.62 -14.53 -4.04
N SER A 51 -13.16 -15.76 -3.81
CA SER A 51 -13.28 -16.88 -4.76
C SER A 51 -14.71 -17.04 -5.29
N GLU A 52 -15.69 -16.79 -4.43
CA GLU A 52 -17.12 -16.75 -4.75
C GLU A 52 -17.48 -15.73 -5.85
N ARG A 53 -16.81 -14.56 -5.85
CA ARG A 53 -17.02 -13.53 -6.88
C ARG A 53 -16.49 -14.02 -8.23
N LEU A 54 -15.33 -14.67 -8.26
CA LEU A 54 -14.76 -15.21 -9.49
C LEU A 54 -15.67 -16.28 -10.09
N ALA A 55 -16.11 -17.25 -9.27
CA ALA A 55 -17.04 -18.30 -9.69
C ALA A 55 -18.35 -17.73 -10.26
N LYS A 56 -18.93 -16.72 -9.58
CA LYS A 56 -20.14 -16.05 -10.04
C LYS A 56 -19.95 -15.31 -11.37
N VAL A 57 -18.80 -14.69 -11.58
CA VAL A 57 -18.49 -14.01 -12.84
C VAL A 57 -18.34 -15.02 -13.98
N GLU A 58 -17.70 -16.15 -13.75
CA GLU A 58 -17.57 -17.23 -14.75
C GLU A 58 -18.93 -17.81 -15.14
N GLU A 59 -19.80 -18.09 -14.17
CA GLU A 59 -21.16 -18.56 -14.42
C GLU A 59 -21.95 -17.55 -15.28
N LEU A 60 -21.87 -16.26 -14.94
CA LEU A 60 -22.53 -15.21 -15.72
C LEU A 60 -22.00 -15.12 -17.15
N LYS A 61 -20.68 -15.23 -17.34
CA LYS A 61 -20.05 -15.25 -18.67
C LYS A 61 -20.57 -16.42 -19.51
N GLN A 62 -20.69 -17.61 -18.92
CA GLN A 62 -21.22 -18.79 -19.62
C GLN A 62 -22.67 -18.56 -20.07
N LYS A 63 -23.54 -18.05 -19.18
CA LYS A 63 -24.94 -17.75 -19.51
C LYS A 63 -25.09 -16.69 -20.60
N ILE A 64 -24.22 -15.67 -20.59
CA ILE A 64 -24.21 -14.64 -21.63
C ILE A 64 -23.80 -15.24 -22.98
N ASN A 65 -22.73 -16.04 -23.01
CA ASN A 65 -22.25 -16.68 -24.23
C ASN A 65 -23.26 -17.68 -24.80
N ALA A 66 -24.02 -18.37 -23.94
CA ALA A 66 -25.10 -19.26 -24.34
C ALA A 66 -26.36 -18.53 -24.84
N GLY A 67 -26.44 -17.20 -24.66
CA GLY A 67 -27.63 -16.41 -24.98
C GLY A 67 -28.79 -16.58 -23.98
N GLU A 68 -28.56 -17.26 -22.86
CA GLU A 68 -29.55 -17.53 -21.81
C GLU A 68 -29.65 -16.42 -20.76
N TYR A 69 -28.76 -15.43 -20.82
CA TYR A 69 -28.77 -14.31 -19.90
C TYR A 69 -29.85 -13.29 -20.27
N GLN A 70 -30.95 -13.30 -19.53
CA GLN A 70 -32.03 -12.33 -19.67
C GLN A 70 -31.81 -11.11 -18.75
N ILE A 71 -31.81 -9.92 -19.34
CA ILE A 71 -31.77 -8.67 -18.60
C ILE A 71 -33.14 -8.41 -18.00
N ASP A 72 -33.17 -8.19 -16.69
CA ASP A 72 -34.39 -7.88 -15.92
C ASP A 72 -34.35 -6.41 -15.46
N PRO A 73 -35.14 -5.51 -16.08
CA PRO A 73 -35.14 -4.09 -15.76
C PRO A 73 -35.58 -3.80 -14.33
N GLU A 74 -36.51 -4.58 -13.77
CA GLU A 74 -37.02 -4.38 -12.41
C GLU A 74 -35.93 -4.69 -11.38
N LYS A 75 -35.20 -5.80 -11.59
CA LYS A 75 -34.04 -6.15 -10.73
C LYS A 75 -32.93 -5.11 -10.80
N ILE A 76 -32.72 -4.48 -11.95
CA ILE A 76 -31.74 -3.40 -12.09
C ILE A 76 -32.19 -2.18 -11.29
N ALA A 77 -33.43 -1.72 -11.47
CA ALA A 77 -33.99 -0.59 -10.75
C ALA A 77 -33.97 -0.82 -9.24
N ALA A 78 -34.37 -2.01 -8.78
CA ALA A 78 -34.35 -2.38 -7.37
C ALA A 78 -32.92 -2.34 -6.78
N LYS A 79 -31.92 -2.83 -7.51
CA LYS A 79 -30.52 -2.77 -7.06
C LYS A 79 -30.01 -1.33 -6.96
N ILE A 80 -30.28 -0.50 -7.97
CA ILE A 80 -29.89 0.92 -7.96
C ILE A 80 -30.53 1.61 -6.76
N ALA A 81 -31.85 1.46 -6.57
CA ALA A 81 -32.56 2.03 -5.43
C ALA A 81 -31.95 1.55 -4.10
N SER A 82 -31.74 0.24 -3.93
CA SER A 82 -31.17 -0.32 -2.70
C SER A 82 -29.77 0.17 -2.35
N TYR A 83 -28.96 0.50 -3.36
CA TYR A 83 -27.58 0.96 -3.15
C TYR A 83 -27.53 2.45 -2.76
N TYR A 84 -28.37 3.28 -3.38
CA TYR A 84 -28.32 4.73 -3.22
C TYR A 84 -29.31 5.31 -2.21
N GLN A 85 -30.43 4.65 -1.95
CA GLN A 85 -31.48 5.14 -1.03
C GLN A 85 -31.29 4.61 0.40
N LYS A 86 -30.04 4.46 0.84
CA LYS A 86 -29.72 3.94 2.17
C LYS A 86 -29.89 5.00 3.26
#